data_AF-V4M1S4-F1
#
_entry.id   AF-V4M1S4-F1
#
_cell.length_a   1.000
_cell.length_b   1.000
_cell.length_c   1.000
_cell.angle_alpha   90.00
_cell.angle_beta   90.00
_cell.angle_gamma   90.00
#
_symmetry.space_group_name_H-M   'P 1'
#
loop_
_entity.id
_entity.type
_entity.pdbx_description
1 polymer ?
#
loop_
_entity_poly.entity_id
_entity_poly.type
_entity_poly.pdbx_seq_one_letter_code
_entity_poly.pdbx_strand_id
1 'polypeptide(L)'
;MEALSQAISSGVSVPYKKSSAPIQSHGPISSLILRKARSPANPSPVSSRSSLIRASSIQHSKSSASIDLSDPNWKSKYERDFEQRFSIPHITDVFPDAEAIRSTFCLKMRSPTEDFVGGYPSDEEWHGYINNNDRVLLKVISYSSPTSAGAECIDPDCSWVEQWIHRAGPREKIYFRPEQVKAAIITCGGLCPGLNDVIRHIVITLEIYGVKNIVGIPFGYRGFSDKDLTEMPLSRKVVQNIHLSGGSLLGVSRGGPSVSEIVDSMEERGINMLFVLGGNGTHAGANAIHNECRKRKLKVAVVGVPKTIDNDILHMDKTFGFDTAVEEAQRAINSAYIEAHSAYHGMGIVKLMGRNSGFIAMQASLASGQVDICLIPEVPFNLHGPNGVLKHLKYLIETKGSAVICVAEGAGQNLLEKTNAKDASGNTILGDFGVHIQQETKKYFKEVSIPIDVKYIDPTYMIRAVRANASDGILCTVLGQNAVHGAFAGYSGITVGIINTHYAYLPITEVIEYPKSVDPNSRMWHRCLTSTGQPDFI
;
A
#
# COMPACT_ATOMS: atom_id res chain seq x y z
N MET A 1 -20.57 5.81 16.32
CA MET A 1 -19.11 5.94 16.24
C MET A 1 -18.32 4.73 16.78
N GLU A 2 -18.90 3.82 17.59
CA GLU A 2 -18.18 2.63 18.09
C GLU A 2 -18.26 1.37 17.20
N ALA A 3 -19.25 1.27 16.29
CA ALA A 3 -19.50 0.06 15.51
C ALA A 3 -18.45 -0.23 14.40
N LEU A 4 -17.72 0.78 13.91
CA LEU A 4 -16.64 0.60 12.90
C LEU A 4 -15.28 0.25 13.55
N SER A 5 -15.10 0.53 14.84
CA SER A 5 -13.89 0.18 15.59
C SER A 5 -13.95 -1.27 16.12
N GLN A 6 -15.14 -1.76 16.49
CA GLN A 6 -15.33 -3.10 17.06
C GLN A 6 -15.14 -4.26 16.06
N ALA A 7 -15.27 -4.01 14.75
CA ALA A 7 -15.00 -5.03 13.73
C ALA A 7 -13.50 -5.36 13.60
N ILE A 8 -12.60 -4.53 14.15
CA ILE A 8 -11.14 -4.70 14.07
C ILE A 8 -10.56 -5.25 15.40
N SER A 9 -11.29 -5.18 16.53
CA SER A 9 -10.73 -5.53 17.84
C SER A 9 -11.29 -6.79 18.53
N SER A 10 -12.19 -7.54 17.91
CA SER A 10 -12.83 -8.71 18.55
C SER A 10 -12.27 -10.04 18.03
N GLY A 11 -10.99 -10.27 18.32
CA GLY A 11 -10.33 -11.54 18.06
C GLY A 11 -8.97 -11.56 18.75
N VAL A 12 -8.95 -12.10 19.98
CA VAL A 12 -7.81 -12.52 20.81
C VAL A 12 -7.87 -11.87 22.20
N SER A 13 -8.60 -12.51 23.10
CA SER A 13 -8.45 -12.36 24.54
C SER A 13 -7.76 -13.62 25.07
N VAL A 14 -6.48 -13.52 25.44
CA VAL A 14 -5.75 -14.60 26.13
C VAL A 14 -5.77 -14.31 27.63
N PRO A 15 -6.23 -15.22 28.49
CA PRO A 15 -6.26 -15.00 29.93
C PRO A 15 -4.86 -15.20 30.55
N TYR A 16 -4.35 -14.14 31.17
CA TYR A 16 -3.10 -14.16 31.94
C TYR A 16 -3.33 -14.86 33.29
N LYS A 17 -2.75 -16.05 33.51
CA LYS A 17 -2.68 -16.69 34.83
C LYS A 17 -1.43 -16.20 35.57
N LYS A 18 -1.64 -15.57 36.72
CA LYS A 18 -0.63 -15.29 37.76
C LYS A 18 -0.19 -16.61 38.42
N SER A 19 1.12 -16.80 38.59
CA SER A 19 1.64 -17.55 39.74
C SER A 19 2.86 -16.83 40.32
N SER A 20 2.80 -16.66 41.63
CA SER A 20 3.72 -15.92 42.50
C SER A 20 4.63 -16.87 43.30
N ALA A 21 5.74 -16.30 43.78
CA ALA A 21 6.53 -16.64 44.99
C ALA A 21 7.88 -17.38 44.76
N PRO A 22 8.85 -17.32 45.71
CA PRO A 22 9.85 -16.25 45.77
C PRO A 22 11.32 -16.69 46.03
N ILE A 23 12.24 -15.75 45.79
CA ILE A 23 13.52 -15.40 46.45
C ILE A 23 14.17 -16.44 47.39
N GLN A 24 15.47 -16.74 47.16
CA GLN A 24 16.46 -16.82 48.25
C GLN A 24 17.88 -16.45 47.80
N SER A 25 18.50 -15.61 48.60
CA SER A 25 19.86 -15.05 48.55
C SER A 25 20.88 -15.96 49.23
N HIS A 26 22.15 -15.96 48.78
CA HIS A 26 23.33 -15.97 49.67
C HIS A 26 24.58 -15.45 48.94
N GLY A 27 25.40 -14.70 49.69
CA GLY A 27 26.57 -13.95 49.24
C GLY A 27 27.89 -14.74 49.15
N PRO A 28 29.04 -14.02 49.06
CA PRO A 28 30.19 -14.43 48.26
C PRO A 28 31.38 -14.95 49.09
N ILE A 29 32.29 -15.71 48.47
CA ILE A 29 33.65 -15.95 48.99
C ILE A 29 34.67 -15.91 47.85
N SER A 30 35.70 -15.09 48.05
CA SER A 30 36.91 -14.90 47.24
C SER A 30 37.96 -15.97 47.48
N SER A 31 38.85 -16.26 46.52
CA SER A 31 40.31 -16.21 46.70
C SER A 31 41.08 -16.64 45.44
N LEU A 32 42.19 -15.94 45.18
CA LEU A 32 43.22 -16.21 44.18
C LEU A 32 44.07 -17.44 44.55
N ILE A 33 44.76 -18.08 43.58
CA ILE A 33 46.26 -18.18 43.46
C ILE A 33 46.76 -19.24 42.45
N LEU A 34 47.66 -18.75 41.55
CA LEU A 34 48.83 -19.31 40.82
C LEU A 34 48.87 -20.60 39.93
N ARG A 35 49.18 -20.34 38.65
CA ARG A 35 50.29 -20.82 37.76
C ARG A 35 50.81 -22.28 37.83
N LYS A 36 50.82 -22.98 36.68
CA LYS A 36 52.03 -23.28 35.84
C LYS A 36 51.69 -24.06 34.56
N ALA A 37 52.54 -23.87 33.54
CA ALA A 37 52.40 -24.31 32.16
C ALA A 37 52.92 -25.75 31.86
N ARG A 38 52.37 -26.40 30.83
CA ARG A 38 53.03 -27.28 29.84
C ARG A 38 52.05 -27.68 28.72
N SER A 39 52.49 -27.60 27.47
CA SER A 39 51.83 -28.08 26.23
C SER A 39 52.62 -29.29 25.66
N PRO A 40 52.25 -29.94 24.54
CA PRO A 40 50.96 -29.98 23.81
C PRO A 40 50.46 -31.44 23.57
N ALA A 41 49.15 -31.65 23.42
CA ALA A 41 48.61 -32.87 22.79
C ALA A 41 47.26 -32.59 22.09
N ASN A 42 47.23 -32.97 20.81
CA ASN A 42 46.18 -33.07 19.77
C ASN A 42 44.73 -32.56 20.02
N PRO A 43 44.10 -31.95 18.99
CA PRO A 43 42.78 -31.34 19.10
C PRO A 43 41.66 -32.39 19.01
N SER A 44 40.88 -32.52 20.06
CA SER A 44 39.51 -33.05 20.03
C SER A 44 38.53 -31.93 19.64
N PRO A 45 37.43 -32.23 18.93
CA PRO A 45 36.59 -31.23 18.28
C PRO A 45 35.79 -30.46 19.33
N VAL A 46 36.06 -29.16 19.43
CA VAL A 46 35.22 -28.25 20.21
C VAL A 46 33.92 -28.04 19.44
N SER A 47 32.82 -28.46 20.05
CA SER A 47 31.47 -28.13 19.61
C SER A 47 31.29 -26.61 19.65
N SER A 48 31.50 -25.95 18.52
CA SER A 48 31.05 -24.57 18.34
C SER A 48 29.53 -24.58 18.29
N ARG A 49 28.89 -24.17 19.39
CA ARG A 49 27.51 -23.67 19.33
C ARG A 49 27.52 -22.42 18.48
N SER A 50 27.41 -22.57 17.16
CA SER A 50 26.95 -21.50 16.30
C SER A 50 25.49 -21.26 16.67
N SER A 51 25.24 -20.24 17.47
CA SER A 51 23.91 -19.65 17.58
C SER A 51 23.59 -19.07 16.21
N LEU A 52 23.01 -19.91 15.34
CA LEU A 52 22.28 -19.48 14.15
C LEU A 52 21.18 -18.55 14.67
N ILE A 53 21.44 -17.24 14.59
CA ILE A 53 20.42 -16.23 14.74
C ILE A 53 19.47 -16.48 13.57
N ARG A 54 18.36 -17.16 13.86
CA ARG A 54 17.21 -17.22 12.96
C ARG A 54 16.80 -15.76 12.73
N ALA A 55 17.14 -15.22 11.56
CA ALA A 55 16.47 -14.05 11.03
C ALA A 55 14.97 -14.35 11.14
N SER A 56 14.27 -13.51 11.90
CA SER A 56 12.83 -13.61 12.10
C SER A 56 12.17 -13.56 10.73
N SER A 57 11.72 -14.72 10.25
CA SER A 57 10.75 -14.82 9.16
C SER A 57 9.64 -13.83 9.46
N ILE A 58 9.41 -12.89 8.54
CA ILE A 58 8.23 -12.02 8.53
C ILE A 58 7.04 -12.97 8.73
N GLN A 59 6.41 -12.90 9.90
CA GLN A 59 5.24 -13.69 10.18
C GLN A 59 4.13 -13.14 9.28
N HIS A 60 3.89 -13.78 8.14
CA HIS A 60 2.62 -13.65 7.42
C HIS A 60 1.51 -13.90 8.44
N SER A 61 0.78 -12.85 8.79
CA SER A 61 -0.29 -12.93 9.77
C SER A 61 -1.42 -13.77 9.19
N LYS A 62 -1.61 -14.93 9.81
CA LYS A 62 -2.72 -15.89 9.69
C LYS A 62 -4.06 -15.28 9.22
N SER A 63 -4.40 -15.46 7.95
CA SER A 63 -5.79 -15.64 7.50
C SER A 63 -6.01 -16.87 6.62
N SER A 64 -4.95 -17.49 6.08
CA SER A 64 -5.10 -18.82 5.48
C SER A 64 -5.32 -19.84 6.60
N ALA A 65 -6.39 -20.63 6.50
CA ALA A 65 -6.50 -21.87 7.26
C ALA A 65 -5.16 -22.61 7.13
N SER A 66 -4.56 -23.01 8.25
CA SER A 66 -3.25 -23.67 8.24
C SER A 66 -3.30 -24.86 7.30
N ILE A 67 -2.57 -24.77 6.17
CA ILE A 67 -2.57 -25.79 5.12
C ILE A 67 -2.00 -27.06 5.74
N ASP A 68 -2.79 -28.14 5.73
CA ASP A 68 -2.30 -29.46 6.12
C ASP A 68 -1.47 -30.04 4.98
N LEU A 69 -0.16 -29.79 5.02
CA LEU A 69 0.79 -30.27 4.01
C LEU A 69 0.95 -31.80 4.04
N SER A 70 0.43 -32.50 5.06
CA SER A 70 0.45 -33.96 5.10
C SER A 70 -0.61 -34.61 4.20
N ASP A 71 -1.63 -33.85 3.79
CA ASP A 71 -2.67 -34.32 2.87
C ASP A 71 -2.14 -34.37 1.43
N PRO A 72 -2.14 -35.53 0.75
CA PRO A 72 -1.71 -35.64 -0.65
C PRO A 72 -2.44 -34.69 -1.63
N ASN A 73 -3.64 -34.23 -1.28
CA ASN A 73 -4.46 -33.34 -2.09
C ASN A 73 -4.39 -31.87 -1.66
N TRP A 74 -3.44 -31.49 -0.80
CA TRP A 74 -3.34 -30.13 -0.27
C TRP A 74 -3.25 -29.07 -1.39
N LYS A 75 -2.59 -29.37 -2.52
CA LYS A 75 -2.44 -28.45 -3.66
C LYS A 75 -3.79 -28.08 -4.28
N SER A 76 -4.61 -29.08 -4.59
CA SER A 76 -5.95 -28.85 -5.17
C SER A 76 -6.90 -28.18 -4.18
N LYS A 77 -6.74 -28.44 -2.87
CA LYS A 77 -7.50 -27.73 -1.83
C LYS A 77 -7.09 -26.26 -1.74
N TYR A 78 -5.79 -25.99 -1.80
CA TYR A 78 -5.24 -24.64 -1.81
C TYR A 78 -5.70 -23.85 -3.04
N GLU A 79 -5.63 -24.44 -4.23
CA GLU A 79 -6.10 -23.83 -5.47
C GLU A 79 -7.59 -23.46 -5.39
N ARG A 80 -8.44 -24.39 -4.90
CA ARG A 80 -9.87 -24.13 -4.72
C ARG A 80 -10.17 -23.04 -3.69
N ASP A 81 -9.45 -23.01 -2.57
CA ASP A 81 -9.56 -21.95 -1.57
C ASP A 81 -9.16 -20.59 -2.17
N PHE A 82 -8.04 -20.57 -2.90
CA PHE A 82 -7.56 -19.37 -3.59
C PHE A 82 -8.59 -18.85 -4.60
N GLU A 83 -9.10 -19.72 -5.47
CA GLU A 83 -10.14 -19.36 -6.45
C GLU A 83 -11.40 -18.81 -5.77
N GLN A 84 -11.81 -19.40 -4.64
CA GLN A 84 -12.97 -18.93 -3.89
C GLN A 84 -12.74 -17.54 -3.29
N ARG A 85 -11.57 -17.30 -2.68
CA ARG A 85 -11.22 -16.00 -2.08
C ARG A 85 -11.05 -14.90 -3.12
N PHE A 86 -10.46 -15.22 -4.26
CA PHE A 86 -10.22 -14.28 -5.37
C PHE A 86 -11.38 -14.19 -6.37
N SER A 87 -12.48 -14.91 -6.13
CA SER A 87 -13.70 -14.77 -6.90
C SER A 87 -14.27 -13.36 -6.72
N ILE A 88 -14.48 -12.66 -7.83
CA ILE A 88 -14.99 -11.30 -7.82
C ILE A 88 -16.52 -11.28 -7.66
N PRO A 89 -17.09 -10.53 -6.70
CA PRO A 89 -18.54 -10.46 -6.56
C PRO A 89 -19.20 -9.82 -7.79
N HIS A 90 -20.35 -10.36 -8.18
CA HIS A 90 -21.07 -9.92 -9.35
C HIS A 90 -22.54 -9.64 -9.02
N ILE A 91 -23.17 -8.72 -9.75
CA ILE A 91 -24.54 -8.29 -9.48
C ILE A 91 -25.56 -9.44 -9.60
N THR A 92 -25.26 -10.44 -10.43
CA THR A 92 -26.10 -11.64 -10.60
C THR A 92 -26.12 -12.54 -9.37
N ASP A 93 -25.17 -12.40 -8.45
CA ASP A 93 -25.15 -13.15 -7.19
C ASP A 93 -26.33 -12.77 -6.29
N VAL A 94 -26.85 -11.54 -6.46
CA VAL A 94 -28.03 -11.02 -5.73
C VAL A 94 -29.27 -10.96 -6.63
N PHE A 95 -29.07 -10.75 -7.93
CA PHE A 95 -30.13 -10.66 -8.94
C PHE A 95 -29.90 -11.68 -10.06
N PRO A 96 -30.25 -12.96 -9.87
CA PRO A 96 -29.99 -14.02 -10.87
C PRO A 96 -30.60 -13.73 -12.24
N ASP A 97 -31.75 -13.05 -12.26
CA ASP A 97 -32.50 -12.68 -13.47
C ASP A 97 -32.05 -11.33 -14.06
N ALA A 98 -30.91 -10.77 -13.62
CA ALA A 98 -30.39 -9.52 -14.17
C ALA A 98 -30.04 -9.67 -15.65
N GLU A 99 -30.86 -9.06 -16.50
CA GLU A 99 -30.63 -9.06 -17.95
C GLU A 99 -29.33 -8.35 -18.31
N ALA A 100 -28.49 -9.05 -19.07
CA ALA A 100 -27.32 -8.47 -19.69
C ALA A 100 -27.69 -7.86 -21.05
N ILE A 101 -27.18 -6.67 -21.33
CA ILE A 101 -27.30 -6.00 -22.63
C ILE A 101 -25.95 -5.93 -23.31
N ARG A 102 -25.94 -5.71 -24.63
CA ARG A 102 -24.70 -5.45 -25.36
C ARG A 102 -24.10 -4.11 -24.90
N SER A 103 -22.79 -4.10 -24.73
CA SER A 103 -22.03 -2.94 -24.29
C SER A 103 -22.18 -1.79 -25.27
N THR A 104 -22.42 -0.58 -24.75
CA THR A 104 -22.40 0.67 -25.52
C THR A 104 -20.97 1.17 -25.76
N PHE A 105 -19.98 0.64 -25.03
CA PHE A 105 -18.58 0.99 -25.22
C PHE A 105 -18.01 0.28 -26.44
N CYS A 106 -17.55 1.05 -27.43
CA CYS A 106 -16.94 0.56 -28.67
C CYS A 106 -15.42 0.71 -28.63
N LEU A 107 -14.69 -0.37 -28.96
CA LEU A 107 -13.22 -0.34 -29.03
C LEU A 107 -12.68 0.33 -30.31
N LYS A 108 -13.48 0.40 -31.37
CA LYS A 108 -13.08 0.98 -32.66
C LYS A 108 -13.42 2.47 -32.79
N MET A 109 -14.50 2.94 -32.16
CA MET A 109 -14.96 4.32 -32.25
C MET A 109 -14.76 5.07 -30.94
N ARG A 110 -14.12 6.24 -31.02
CA ARG A 110 -13.73 7.09 -29.89
C ARG A 110 -14.74 8.21 -29.55
N SER A 111 -15.91 8.20 -30.20
CA SER A 111 -16.95 9.23 -30.03
C SER A 111 -18.34 8.59 -30.09
N PRO A 112 -19.31 9.05 -29.27
CA PRO A 112 -20.70 8.70 -29.46
C PRO A 112 -21.31 9.55 -30.60
N THR A 113 -21.82 8.92 -31.67
CA THR A 113 -22.73 9.55 -32.64
C THR A 113 -24.17 9.44 -32.13
N GLU A 114 -25.10 10.24 -32.65
CA GLU A 114 -26.49 10.31 -32.13
C GLU A 114 -27.31 9.01 -32.34
N ASP A 115 -26.85 8.10 -33.20
CA ASP A 115 -27.55 6.86 -33.59
C ASP A 115 -27.43 5.67 -32.59
N PHE A 116 -27.13 5.94 -31.31
CA PHE A 116 -26.78 4.93 -30.29
C PHE A 116 -27.90 3.92 -29.92
N VAL A 117 -29.13 4.10 -30.42
CA VAL A 117 -30.31 3.32 -29.99
C VAL A 117 -30.35 1.91 -30.60
N GLY A 118 -29.62 1.65 -31.69
CA GLY A 118 -29.67 0.36 -32.42
C GLY A 118 -28.61 -0.68 -32.07
N GLY A 119 -27.64 -0.33 -31.22
CA GLY A 119 -26.43 -1.15 -31.03
C GLY A 119 -25.49 -1.12 -32.24
N TYR A 120 -24.30 -1.70 -32.09
CA TYR A 120 -23.27 -1.72 -33.13
C TYR A 120 -23.53 -2.86 -34.13
N PRO A 121 -23.79 -2.62 -35.43
CA PRO A 121 -23.71 -3.67 -36.44
C PRO A 121 -22.22 -3.94 -36.68
N SER A 122 -21.72 -5.04 -36.15
CA SER A 122 -20.38 -5.55 -36.47
C SER A 122 -20.56 -7.00 -36.82
N ASP A 123 -20.56 -7.25 -38.13
CA ASP A 123 -20.57 -8.57 -38.74
C ASP A 123 -19.15 -9.21 -38.70
N GLU A 124 -18.32 -8.83 -37.72
CA GLU A 124 -16.92 -9.26 -37.62
C GLU A 124 -16.71 -10.24 -36.46
N GLU A 125 -15.92 -11.28 -36.65
CA GLU A 125 -15.65 -12.32 -35.65
C GLU A 125 -14.81 -11.84 -34.43
N TRP A 126 -14.13 -10.68 -34.52
CA TRP A 126 -13.30 -10.13 -33.44
C TRP A 126 -13.81 -8.77 -32.94
N HIS A 127 -14.28 -8.74 -31.69
CA HIS A 127 -14.80 -7.52 -31.06
C HIS A 127 -13.83 -6.86 -30.06
N GLY A 128 -12.70 -7.50 -29.75
CA GLY A 128 -11.64 -6.95 -28.88
C GLY A 128 -11.96 -6.85 -27.38
N TYR A 129 -13.16 -7.24 -26.95
CA TYR A 129 -13.53 -7.30 -25.54
C TYR A 129 -12.74 -8.37 -24.78
N ILE A 130 -12.58 -8.17 -23.48
CA ILE A 130 -11.99 -9.16 -22.58
C ILE A 130 -13.04 -10.24 -22.28
N ASN A 131 -12.65 -11.51 -22.39
CA ASN A 131 -13.52 -12.62 -22.03
C ASN A 131 -13.62 -12.74 -20.49
N ASN A 132 -14.79 -13.14 -19.98
CA ASN A 132 -14.98 -13.34 -18.54
C ASN A 132 -14.07 -14.43 -17.95
N ASN A 133 -13.55 -15.34 -18.78
CA ASN A 133 -12.63 -16.40 -18.41
C ASN A 133 -11.15 -16.02 -18.57
N ASP A 134 -10.82 -14.82 -19.08
CA ASP A 134 -9.44 -14.37 -19.12
C ASP A 134 -8.90 -14.21 -17.68
N ARG A 135 -7.70 -14.75 -17.46
CA ARG A 135 -7.01 -14.72 -16.15
C ARG A 135 -5.61 -14.12 -16.28
N VAL A 136 -5.14 -13.56 -15.18
CA VAL A 136 -3.76 -13.10 -14.97
C VAL A 136 -3.17 -13.94 -13.85
N LEU A 137 -1.91 -14.34 -13.98
CA LEU A 137 -1.23 -15.07 -12.92
C LEU A 137 -0.71 -14.09 -11.86
N LEU A 138 -1.07 -14.31 -10.59
CA LEU A 138 -0.71 -13.42 -9.48
C LEU A 138 0.78 -13.54 -9.10
N LYS A 139 1.31 -14.76 -9.03
CA LYS A 139 2.72 -15.03 -8.72
C LYS A 139 3.38 -15.63 -9.94
N VAL A 140 4.49 -15.05 -10.40
CA VAL A 140 5.19 -15.44 -11.64
C VAL A 140 6.58 -16.03 -11.40
N ILE A 141 7.03 -16.09 -10.15
CA ILE A 141 8.34 -16.63 -9.80
C ILE A 141 8.16 -18.01 -9.19
N SER A 142 8.65 -19.04 -9.88
CA SER A 142 8.79 -20.39 -9.32
C SER A 142 10.12 -20.49 -8.59
N TYR A 143 10.07 -20.46 -7.25
CA TYR A 143 11.25 -20.57 -6.40
C TYR A 143 11.71 -22.03 -6.32
N SER A 144 13.02 -22.26 -6.47
CA SER A 144 13.61 -23.60 -6.32
C SER A 144 14.07 -23.91 -4.89
N SER A 145 14.11 -22.91 -4.01
CA SER A 145 14.52 -23.03 -2.62
C SER A 145 13.87 -21.95 -1.76
N PRO A 146 13.44 -22.27 -0.53
CA PRO A 146 12.89 -21.29 0.42
C PRO A 146 13.95 -20.30 0.92
N THR A 147 15.23 -20.55 0.65
CA THR A 147 16.33 -19.63 0.98
C THR A 147 16.68 -18.68 -0.17
N SER A 148 15.95 -18.72 -1.28
CA SER A 148 16.16 -17.78 -2.38
C SER A 148 15.77 -16.37 -1.95
N ALA A 149 16.42 -15.35 -2.53
CA ALA A 149 16.12 -13.95 -2.20
C ALA A 149 14.65 -13.62 -2.50
N GLY A 150 13.90 -13.22 -1.48
CA GLY A 150 12.46 -12.93 -1.56
C GLY A 150 11.57 -14.14 -1.80
N ALA A 151 12.02 -15.36 -1.49
CA ALA A 151 11.20 -16.56 -1.66
C ALA A 151 9.92 -16.51 -0.82
N GLU A 152 8.79 -16.62 -1.50
CA GLU A 152 7.46 -16.78 -0.90
C GLU A 152 6.95 -18.17 -1.30
N CYS A 153 7.25 -19.17 -0.48
CA CYS A 153 6.88 -20.56 -0.74
C CYS A 153 5.65 -20.98 0.08
N ILE A 154 4.73 -21.71 -0.57
CA ILE A 154 3.51 -22.22 0.08
C ILE A 154 3.85 -23.38 1.04
N ASP A 155 4.85 -24.18 0.66
CA ASP A 155 5.39 -25.33 1.38
C ASP A 155 6.93 -25.28 1.45
N PRO A 156 7.58 -26.08 2.32
CA PRO A 156 9.04 -26.09 2.46
C PRO A 156 9.81 -26.44 1.18
N ASP A 157 9.20 -27.18 0.26
CA ASP A 157 9.82 -27.59 -1.01
C ASP A 157 9.59 -26.57 -2.14
N CYS A 158 8.91 -25.46 -1.86
CA CYS A 158 8.54 -24.44 -2.85
C CYS A 158 7.80 -25.01 -4.07
N SER A 159 6.88 -25.93 -3.81
CA SER A 159 5.94 -26.45 -4.80
C SER A 159 5.20 -25.32 -5.49
N TRP A 160 5.17 -25.38 -6.81
CA TRP A 160 4.36 -24.49 -7.64
C TRP A 160 2.88 -24.84 -7.53
N VAL A 161 2.05 -23.83 -7.28
CA VAL A 161 0.59 -23.87 -7.41
C VAL A 161 0.15 -22.58 -8.10
N GLU A 162 -0.65 -22.70 -9.14
CA GLU A 162 -1.11 -21.55 -9.92
C GLU A 162 -2.11 -20.72 -9.12
N GLN A 163 -2.05 -19.41 -9.30
CA GLN A 163 -2.85 -18.43 -8.58
C GLN A 163 -3.45 -17.45 -9.59
N TRP A 164 -4.59 -17.83 -10.16
CA TRP A 164 -5.25 -17.09 -11.23
C TRP A 164 -6.20 -16.02 -10.70
N ILE A 165 -6.08 -14.79 -11.20
CA ILE A 165 -6.95 -13.66 -10.87
C ILE A 165 -7.64 -13.11 -12.13
N HIS A 166 -8.75 -12.39 -11.95
CA HIS A 166 -9.59 -11.94 -13.07
C HIS A 166 -8.98 -10.77 -13.85
N ARG A 167 -8.83 -10.92 -15.17
CA ARG A 167 -8.32 -9.84 -16.04
C ARG A 167 -9.30 -8.65 -16.10
N ALA A 168 -8.77 -7.43 -15.96
CA ALA A 168 -9.55 -6.20 -16.07
C ALA A 168 -9.75 -5.78 -17.55
N GLY A 169 -10.86 -5.11 -17.84
CA GLY A 169 -11.11 -4.54 -19.17
C GLY A 169 -12.59 -4.51 -19.57
N PRO A 170 -12.90 -3.93 -20.74
CA PRO A 170 -14.28 -3.83 -21.22
C PRO A 170 -14.83 -5.22 -21.55
N ARG A 171 -16.11 -5.43 -21.22
CA ARG A 171 -16.87 -6.64 -21.56
C ARG A 171 -17.86 -6.34 -22.67
N GLU A 172 -18.17 -7.37 -23.46
CA GLU A 172 -19.19 -7.31 -24.50
C GLU A 172 -20.61 -7.17 -23.91
N LYS A 173 -20.83 -7.77 -22.74
CA LYS A 173 -22.10 -7.73 -22.01
C LYS A 173 -21.97 -6.85 -20.78
N ILE A 174 -22.96 -5.99 -20.55
CA ILE A 174 -23.05 -5.08 -19.40
C ILE A 174 -24.39 -5.25 -18.69
N TYR A 175 -24.47 -4.88 -17.42
CA TYR A 175 -25.63 -5.14 -16.54
C TYR A 175 -26.34 -3.86 -16.07
N PHE A 176 -25.82 -2.70 -16.47
CA PHE A 176 -26.37 -1.38 -16.20
C PHE A 176 -26.65 -0.67 -17.53
N ARG A 177 -27.87 -0.18 -17.71
CA ARG A 177 -28.24 0.67 -18.85
C ARG A 177 -27.66 2.07 -18.62
N PRO A 178 -26.78 2.60 -19.49
CA PRO A 178 -26.13 3.89 -19.26
C PRO A 178 -27.08 5.05 -18.95
N GLU A 179 -28.27 5.05 -19.54
CA GLU A 179 -29.30 6.09 -19.38
C GLU A 179 -29.93 6.08 -17.97
N GLN A 180 -29.83 4.95 -17.27
CA GLN A 180 -30.36 4.75 -15.92
C GLN A 180 -29.27 4.91 -14.84
N VAL A 181 -28.01 5.12 -15.24
CA VAL A 181 -26.90 5.25 -14.29
C VAL A 181 -26.88 6.66 -13.70
N LYS A 182 -26.82 6.72 -12.37
CA LYS A 182 -26.30 7.88 -11.63
C LYS A 182 -25.02 7.45 -10.91
N ALA A 183 -23.90 7.96 -11.42
CA ALA A 183 -22.58 7.62 -10.92
C ALA A 183 -22.06 8.69 -9.95
N ALA A 184 -21.59 8.28 -8.79
CA ALA A 184 -20.96 9.12 -7.79
C ALA A 184 -19.47 8.79 -7.66
N ILE A 185 -18.62 9.83 -7.56
CA ILE A 185 -17.18 9.70 -7.34
C ILE A 185 -16.83 10.38 -6.02
N ILE A 186 -16.02 9.72 -5.19
CA ILE A 186 -15.54 10.28 -3.93
C ILE A 186 -14.03 10.09 -3.77
N THR A 187 -13.37 11.06 -3.14
CA THR A 187 -11.94 10.98 -2.76
C THR A 187 -11.77 11.08 -1.25
N CYS A 188 -11.19 10.05 -0.63
CA CYS A 188 -11.04 9.95 0.82
C CYS A 188 -9.58 9.87 1.25
N GLY A 189 -9.33 10.10 2.53
CA GLY A 189 -8.00 10.02 3.15
C GLY A 189 -7.17 11.28 2.91
N GLY A 190 -5.85 11.13 2.78
CA GLY A 190 -4.97 12.25 2.44
C GLY A 190 -4.63 12.32 0.95
N LEU A 191 -4.09 13.47 0.53
CA LEU A 191 -3.72 13.74 -0.86
C LEU A 191 -2.64 12.76 -1.38
N CYS A 192 -2.68 12.58 -2.69
CA CYS A 192 -1.82 11.71 -3.49
C CYS A 192 -1.79 12.31 -4.91
N PRO A 193 -0.62 12.41 -5.56
CA PRO A 193 -0.55 12.76 -6.98
C PRO A 193 -1.43 11.80 -7.79
N GLY A 194 -2.16 12.32 -8.79
CA GLY A 194 -2.99 11.50 -9.67
C GLY A 194 -4.48 11.41 -9.31
N LEU A 195 -4.92 11.96 -8.17
CA LEU A 195 -6.34 11.98 -7.79
C LEU A 195 -7.23 12.60 -8.88
N ASN A 196 -6.84 13.76 -9.39
CA ASN A 196 -7.56 14.45 -10.46
C ASN A 196 -7.56 13.67 -11.78
N ASP A 197 -6.46 12.97 -12.11
CA ASP A 197 -6.36 12.10 -13.28
C ASP A 197 -7.40 10.97 -13.20
N VAL A 198 -7.49 10.27 -12.07
CA VAL A 198 -8.47 9.19 -11.89
C VAL A 198 -9.91 9.72 -12.00
N ILE A 199 -10.23 10.83 -11.31
CA ILE A 199 -11.57 11.46 -11.42
C ILE A 199 -11.89 11.76 -12.89
N ARG A 200 -10.95 12.40 -13.59
CA ARG A 200 -11.11 12.77 -15.00
C ARG A 200 -11.38 11.54 -15.88
N HIS A 201 -10.62 10.47 -15.70
CA HIS A 201 -10.74 9.28 -16.53
C HIS A 201 -11.98 8.43 -16.22
N ILE A 202 -12.46 8.42 -14.97
CA ILE A 202 -13.77 7.86 -14.64
C ILE A 202 -14.88 8.64 -15.35
N VAL A 203 -14.90 9.98 -15.23
CA VAL A 203 -15.92 10.83 -15.86
C VAL A 203 -15.94 10.67 -17.38
N ILE A 204 -14.77 10.73 -18.03
CA ILE A 204 -14.67 10.55 -19.49
C ILE A 204 -15.18 9.18 -19.91
N THR A 205 -14.81 8.12 -19.19
CA THR A 205 -15.23 6.75 -19.54
C THR A 205 -16.72 6.57 -19.35
N LEU A 206 -17.31 7.09 -18.26
CA LEU A 206 -18.76 7.08 -18.04
C LEU A 206 -19.52 7.80 -19.17
N GLU A 207 -19.05 8.98 -19.62
CA GLU A 207 -19.65 9.68 -20.76
C GLU A 207 -19.54 8.88 -22.07
N ILE A 208 -18.42 8.17 -22.31
CA ILE A 208 -18.27 7.30 -23.48
C ILE A 208 -19.30 6.16 -23.47
N TYR A 209 -19.61 5.60 -22.29
CA TYR A 209 -20.69 4.63 -22.15
C TYR A 209 -22.09 5.24 -22.38
N GLY A 210 -22.24 6.57 -22.34
CA GLY A 210 -23.52 7.27 -22.51
C GLY A 210 -24.17 7.75 -21.21
N VAL A 211 -23.46 7.70 -20.08
CA VAL A 211 -23.98 8.16 -18.78
C VAL A 211 -24.14 9.68 -18.77
N LYS A 212 -25.34 10.15 -18.42
CA LYS A 212 -25.66 11.59 -18.36
C LYS A 212 -25.61 12.18 -16.95
N ASN A 213 -25.75 11.35 -15.92
CA ASN A 213 -25.82 11.79 -14.53
C ASN A 213 -24.57 11.33 -13.77
N ILE A 214 -23.57 12.20 -13.72
CA ILE A 214 -22.30 11.95 -13.04
C ILE A 214 -22.10 13.06 -12.01
N VAL A 215 -21.87 12.67 -10.76
CA VAL A 215 -21.71 13.59 -9.64
C VAL A 215 -20.44 13.28 -8.85
N GLY A 216 -19.83 14.32 -8.29
CA GLY A 216 -18.80 14.23 -7.28
C GLY A 216 -19.39 14.53 -5.92
N ILE A 217 -19.12 13.69 -4.92
CA ILE A 217 -19.50 13.96 -3.53
C ILE A 217 -18.33 14.65 -2.84
N PRO A 218 -18.49 15.92 -2.37
CA PRO A 218 -17.38 16.66 -1.77
C PRO A 218 -16.88 16.01 -0.48
N PHE A 219 -15.55 16.07 -0.30
CA PHE A 219 -14.86 15.69 0.93
C PHE A 219 -15.14 14.25 1.39
N GLY A 220 -15.11 13.29 0.46
CA GLY A 220 -15.14 11.86 0.78
C GLY A 220 -16.46 11.41 1.39
N TYR A 221 -16.41 10.49 2.37
CA TYR A 221 -17.63 9.95 3.01
C TYR A 221 -18.45 11.01 3.76
N ARG A 222 -17.83 12.10 4.24
CA ARG A 222 -18.53 13.18 4.93
C ARG A 222 -19.65 13.79 4.07
N GLY A 223 -19.47 13.91 2.75
CA GLY A 223 -20.46 14.54 1.86
C GLY A 223 -21.77 13.76 1.69
N PHE A 224 -21.89 12.55 2.25
CA PHE A 224 -23.16 11.82 2.31
C PHE A 224 -24.07 12.31 3.45
N SER A 225 -23.50 12.79 4.56
CA SER A 225 -24.28 13.23 5.73
C SER A 225 -24.38 14.75 5.87
N ASP A 226 -23.42 15.49 5.32
CA ASP A 226 -23.35 16.93 5.48
C ASP A 226 -24.33 17.64 4.54
N LYS A 227 -25.29 18.36 5.11
CA LYS A 227 -26.35 19.05 4.36
C LYS A 227 -25.85 20.32 3.66
N ASP A 228 -24.73 20.88 4.10
CA ASP A 228 -24.12 22.07 3.50
C ASP A 228 -23.27 21.71 2.27
N LEU A 229 -22.97 20.41 2.08
CA LEU A 229 -22.21 19.90 0.95
C LEU A 229 -23.14 19.36 -0.13
N THR A 230 -23.28 20.13 -1.22
CA THR A 230 -24.07 19.72 -2.39
C THR A 230 -23.27 18.83 -3.34
N GLU A 231 -23.97 17.94 -4.05
CA GLU A 231 -23.36 17.15 -5.12
C GLU A 231 -22.83 18.07 -6.23
N MET A 232 -21.59 17.84 -6.67
CA MET A 232 -20.99 18.59 -7.77
C MET A 232 -21.29 17.87 -9.10
N PRO A 233 -22.01 18.47 -10.06
CA PRO A 233 -22.16 17.89 -11.39
C PRO A 233 -20.81 17.76 -12.09
N LEU A 234 -20.50 16.57 -12.59
CA LEU A 234 -19.28 16.28 -13.32
C LEU A 234 -19.59 16.03 -14.80
N SER A 235 -18.74 16.56 -15.66
CA SER A 235 -18.77 16.33 -17.11
C SER A 235 -17.36 16.45 -17.66
N ARG A 236 -17.13 15.98 -18.89
CA ARG A 236 -15.84 16.14 -19.59
C ARG A 236 -15.36 17.59 -19.63
N LYS A 237 -16.29 18.56 -19.70
CA LYS A 237 -15.96 19.99 -19.63
C LYS A 237 -15.41 20.38 -18.25
N VAL A 238 -16.05 19.92 -17.17
CA VAL A 238 -15.62 20.21 -15.79
C VAL A 238 -14.25 19.59 -15.51
N VAL A 239 -14.00 18.34 -15.96
CA VAL A 239 -12.75 17.62 -15.67
C VAL A 239 -11.65 17.83 -16.72
N GLN A 240 -11.84 18.71 -17.71
CA GLN A 240 -10.96 18.81 -18.88
C GLN A 240 -9.48 18.95 -18.49
N ASN A 241 -9.19 19.88 -17.57
CA ASN A 241 -7.83 20.29 -17.20
C ASN A 241 -7.44 19.96 -15.75
N ILE A 242 -8.28 19.26 -14.98
CA ILE A 242 -7.99 19.03 -13.56
C ILE A 242 -6.73 18.20 -13.32
N HIS A 243 -6.38 17.31 -14.26
CA HIS A 243 -5.16 16.49 -14.25
C HIS A 243 -3.85 17.32 -14.32
N LEU A 244 -3.92 18.59 -14.75
CA LEU A 244 -2.76 19.48 -14.77
C LEU A 244 -2.39 20.00 -13.38
N SER A 245 -3.26 19.80 -12.39
CA SER A 245 -3.09 20.22 -11.00
C SER A 245 -3.00 19.01 -10.07
N GLY A 246 -2.20 19.13 -9.00
CA GLY A 246 -2.27 18.19 -7.89
C GLY A 246 -3.52 18.41 -7.01
N GLY A 247 -3.61 17.67 -5.92
CA GLY A 247 -4.78 17.72 -5.03
C GLY A 247 -5.99 16.93 -5.58
N SER A 248 -7.20 17.30 -5.16
CA SER A 248 -8.47 16.72 -5.62
C SER A 248 -9.51 17.79 -5.85
N LEU A 249 -10.15 17.81 -7.02
CA LEU A 249 -11.31 18.64 -7.35
C LEU A 249 -12.42 18.50 -6.30
N LEU A 250 -12.61 17.29 -5.77
CA LEU A 250 -13.68 16.97 -4.82
C LEU A 250 -13.27 17.24 -3.36
N GLY A 251 -12.02 17.63 -3.12
CA GLY A 251 -11.44 17.68 -1.77
C GLY A 251 -11.29 16.28 -1.16
N VAL A 252 -10.67 16.21 0.02
CA VAL A 252 -10.50 14.93 0.75
C VAL A 252 -10.88 15.10 2.20
N SER A 253 -11.35 14.03 2.84
CA SER A 253 -11.54 14.00 4.29
C SER A 253 -11.23 12.62 4.86
N ARG A 254 -11.13 12.59 6.19
CA ARG A 254 -10.94 11.39 7.00
C ARG A 254 -12.19 11.16 7.85
N GLY A 255 -12.57 9.90 8.00
CA GLY A 255 -13.81 9.53 8.68
C GLY A 255 -15.06 9.83 7.84
N GLY A 256 -16.22 9.71 8.47
CA GLY A 256 -17.51 9.89 7.81
C GLY A 256 -18.66 9.37 8.67
N PRO A 257 -19.90 9.47 8.16
CA PRO A 257 -21.08 8.87 8.76
C PRO A 257 -21.00 7.33 8.77
N SER A 258 -21.98 6.70 9.41
CA SER A 258 -22.11 5.25 9.42
C SER A 258 -22.43 4.69 8.03
N VAL A 259 -22.13 3.41 7.81
CA VAL A 259 -22.40 2.72 6.54
C VAL A 259 -23.89 2.77 6.17
N SER A 260 -24.78 2.62 7.15
CA SER A 260 -26.23 2.73 6.93
C SER A 260 -26.60 4.11 6.39
N GLU A 261 -26.15 5.19 7.03
CA GLU A 261 -26.45 6.57 6.61
C GLU A 261 -25.92 6.87 5.20
N ILE A 262 -24.75 6.31 4.84
CA ILE A 262 -24.20 6.43 3.48
C ILE A 262 -25.13 5.74 2.48
N VAL A 263 -25.55 4.51 2.76
CA VAL A 263 -26.43 3.75 1.86
C VAL A 263 -27.82 4.39 1.78
N ASP A 264 -28.37 4.87 2.90
CA ASP A 264 -29.64 5.63 2.94
C ASP A 264 -29.55 6.87 2.04
N SER A 265 -28.44 7.61 2.13
CA SER A 265 -28.18 8.77 1.27
C SER A 265 -28.03 8.39 -0.20
N MET A 266 -27.36 7.27 -0.50
CA MET A 266 -27.24 6.77 -1.87
C MET A 266 -28.60 6.41 -2.48
N GLU A 267 -29.48 5.75 -1.70
CA GLU A 267 -30.84 5.42 -2.11
C GLU A 267 -31.68 6.69 -2.36
N GLU A 268 -31.67 7.63 -1.41
CA GLU A 268 -32.39 8.92 -1.53
C GLU A 268 -31.95 9.70 -2.77
N ARG A 269 -30.64 9.71 -3.04
CA ARG A 269 -30.05 10.43 -4.17
C ARG A 269 -30.08 9.64 -5.48
N GLY A 270 -30.53 8.38 -5.46
CA GLY A 270 -30.63 7.50 -6.63
C GLY A 270 -29.27 7.05 -7.21
N ILE A 271 -28.21 7.00 -6.40
CA ILE A 271 -26.86 6.61 -6.82
C ILE A 271 -26.80 5.08 -6.99
N ASN A 272 -26.46 4.62 -8.19
CA ASN A 272 -26.33 3.18 -8.49
C ASN A 272 -24.93 2.75 -8.98
N MET A 273 -24.00 3.69 -9.11
CA MET A 273 -22.57 3.40 -9.23
C MET A 273 -21.78 4.31 -8.29
N LEU A 274 -20.94 3.74 -7.45
CA LEU A 274 -20.08 4.45 -6.53
C LEU A 274 -18.61 4.11 -6.78
N PHE A 275 -17.81 5.11 -7.13
CA PHE A 275 -16.37 5.01 -7.30
C PHE A 275 -15.65 5.63 -6.11
N VAL A 276 -14.87 4.81 -5.40
CA VAL A 276 -14.24 5.19 -4.13
C VAL A 276 -12.73 5.23 -4.28
N LEU A 277 -12.15 6.43 -4.29
CA LEU A 277 -10.71 6.64 -4.43
C LEU A 277 -10.08 6.81 -3.04
N GLY A 278 -9.24 5.86 -2.62
CA GLY A 278 -8.70 5.88 -1.25
C GLY A 278 -7.68 4.81 -0.91
N GLY A 279 -7.12 4.87 0.30
CA GLY A 279 -6.20 3.83 0.81
C GLY A 279 -6.95 2.67 1.48
N ASN A 280 -6.26 1.91 2.33
CA ASN A 280 -6.80 0.73 3.04
C ASN A 280 -8.11 1.02 3.80
N GLY A 281 -8.13 2.02 4.68
CA GLY A 281 -9.34 2.35 5.44
C GLY A 281 -10.52 2.80 4.57
N THR A 282 -10.24 3.41 3.42
CA THR A 282 -11.28 3.76 2.44
C THR A 282 -11.80 2.53 1.70
N HIS A 283 -10.93 1.61 1.30
CA HIS A 283 -11.34 0.34 0.70
C HIS A 283 -12.18 -0.50 1.68
N ALA A 284 -11.80 -0.52 2.97
CA ALA A 284 -12.61 -1.14 4.01
C ALA A 284 -14.03 -0.54 4.09
N GLY A 285 -14.14 0.79 4.02
CA GLY A 285 -15.43 1.49 3.92
C GLY A 285 -16.22 1.11 2.66
N ALA A 286 -15.57 1.04 1.50
CA ALA A 286 -16.20 0.63 0.24
C ALA A 286 -16.72 -0.81 0.30
N ASN A 287 -15.97 -1.74 0.90
CA ASN A 287 -16.41 -3.12 1.11
C ASN A 287 -17.62 -3.20 2.05
N ALA A 288 -17.62 -2.40 3.13
CA ALA A 288 -18.75 -2.34 4.05
C ALA A 288 -20.02 -1.79 3.37
N ILE A 289 -19.90 -0.74 2.55
CA ILE A 289 -21.00 -0.20 1.75
C ILE A 289 -21.49 -1.24 0.74
N HIS A 290 -20.59 -1.91 0.03
CA HIS A 290 -20.93 -3.00 -0.89
C HIS A 290 -21.76 -4.10 -0.19
N ASN A 291 -21.32 -4.57 0.97
CA ASN A 291 -22.00 -5.60 1.73
C ASN A 291 -23.38 -5.15 2.21
N GLU A 292 -23.52 -3.90 2.66
CA GLU A 292 -24.81 -3.35 3.06
C GLU A 292 -25.77 -3.20 1.86
N CYS A 293 -25.29 -2.74 0.71
CA CYS A 293 -26.08 -2.72 -0.53
C CYS A 293 -26.55 -4.13 -0.94
N ARG A 294 -25.69 -5.15 -0.83
CA ARG A 294 -26.06 -6.55 -1.10
C ARG A 294 -27.12 -7.05 -0.13
N LYS A 295 -26.95 -6.78 1.16
CA LYS A 295 -27.90 -7.15 2.21
C LYS A 295 -29.28 -6.53 1.98
N ARG A 296 -29.32 -5.27 1.53
CA ARG A 296 -30.55 -4.55 1.17
C ARG A 296 -31.09 -4.89 -0.22
N LYS A 297 -30.39 -5.73 -0.98
CA LYS A 297 -30.71 -6.07 -2.38
C LYS A 297 -30.87 -4.81 -3.25
N LEU A 298 -29.90 -3.90 -3.14
CA LEU A 298 -29.82 -2.72 -3.99
C LEU A 298 -28.96 -3.04 -5.22
N LYS A 299 -29.43 -2.63 -6.41
CA LYS A 299 -28.69 -2.80 -7.65
C LYS A 299 -27.61 -1.70 -7.79
N VAL A 300 -26.55 -1.81 -6.99
CA VAL A 300 -25.47 -0.81 -6.89
C VAL A 300 -24.11 -1.45 -7.13
N ALA A 301 -23.31 -0.85 -8.02
CA ALA A 301 -21.90 -1.19 -8.18
C ALA A 301 -21.03 -0.29 -7.28
N VAL A 302 -20.21 -0.89 -6.42
CA VAL A 302 -19.24 -0.18 -5.59
C VAL A 302 -17.84 -0.62 -6.02
N VAL A 303 -17.04 0.31 -6.53
CA VAL A 303 -15.70 0.01 -7.07
C VAL A 303 -14.66 0.90 -6.39
N GLY A 304 -13.65 0.26 -5.80
CA GLY A 304 -12.49 0.93 -5.22
C GLY A 304 -11.44 1.26 -6.29
N VAL A 305 -10.73 2.37 -6.11
CA VAL A 305 -9.50 2.68 -6.86
C VAL A 305 -8.37 2.96 -5.86
N PRO A 306 -7.26 2.18 -5.91
CA PRO A 306 -6.25 2.14 -4.85
C PRO A 306 -5.38 3.39 -4.83
N LYS A 307 -5.63 4.28 -3.86
CA LYS A 307 -4.90 5.53 -3.63
C LYS A 307 -4.01 5.43 -2.38
N THR A 308 -2.75 5.16 -2.59
CA THR A 308 -1.70 5.29 -1.57
C THR A 308 -0.39 5.67 -2.24
N ILE A 309 0.34 6.63 -1.65
CA ILE A 309 1.70 6.91 -2.09
C ILE A 309 2.69 5.91 -1.50
N ASP A 310 2.33 5.18 -0.43
CA ASP A 310 3.26 4.28 0.25
C ASP A 310 3.42 2.95 -0.51
N ASN A 311 2.64 2.74 -1.58
CA ASN A 311 2.57 1.48 -2.34
C ASN A 311 2.34 0.27 -1.43
N ASP A 312 1.40 0.39 -0.48
CA ASP A 312 1.15 -0.58 0.58
C ASP A 312 -0.14 -1.39 0.42
N ILE A 313 -0.75 -1.39 -0.78
CA ILE A 313 -1.88 -2.28 -1.12
C ILE A 313 -1.34 -3.65 -1.56
N LEU A 314 -1.94 -4.73 -1.03
CA LEU A 314 -1.52 -6.10 -1.34
C LEU A 314 -1.79 -6.48 -2.79
N HIS A 315 -1.06 -7.50 -3.25
CA HIS A 315 -1.20 -8.16 -4.55
C HIS A 315 -0.92 -7.29 -5.79
N MET A 316 -0.82 -5.97 -5.65
CA MET A 316 -0.52 -5.04 -6.73
C MET A 316 0.96 -4.70 -6.78
N ASP A 317 1.52 -4.56 -7.98
CA ASP A 317 2.92 -4.13 -8.17
C ASP A 317 3.09 -2.68 -7.70
N LYS A 318 2.13 -1.83 -8.07
CA LYS A 318 2.18 -0.38 -7.89
C LYS A 318 0.80 0.24 -7.70
N THR A 319 0.72 1.26 -6.85
CA THR A 319 -0.43 2.15 -6.71
C THR A 319 -0.12 3.52 -7.31
N PHE A 320 -1.15 4.21 -7.79
CA PHE A 320 -0.92 5.50 -8.44
C PHE A 320 -0.44 6.56 -7.44
N GLY A 321 0.44 7.44 -7.93
CA GLY A 321 1.11 8.49 -7.16
C GLY A 321 2.42 8.03 -6.52
N PHE A 322 2.73 6.73 -6.55
CA PHE A 322 3.98 6.19 -5.99
C PHE A 322 5.21 6.66 -6.76
N ASP A 323 5.21 6.57 -8.10
CA ASP A 323 6.37 6.98 -8.91
C ASP A 323 6.64 8.46 -8.79
N THR A 324 5.57 9.26 -8.79
CA THR A 324 5.64 10.71 -8.55
C THR A 324 6.19 10.99 -7.16
N ALA A 325 5.77 10.23 -6.14
CA ALA A 325 6.28 10.41 -4.79
C ALA A 325 7.78 10.09 -4.68
N VAL A 326 8.24 9.04 -5.37
CA VAL A 326 9.67 8.70 -5.47
C VAL A 326 10.45 9.81 -6.18
N GLU A 327 9.92 10.36 -7.28
CA GLU A 327 10.55 11.46 -8.01
C GLU A 327 10.69 12.73 -7.16
N GLU A 328 9.63 13.14 -6.45
CA GLU A 328 9.69 14.32 -5.58
C GLU A 328 10.55 14.08 -4.33
N ALA A 329 10.55 12.86 -3.78
CA ALA A 329 11.46 12.47 -2.71
C ALA A 329 12.92 12.57 -3.14
N GLN A 330 13.24 12.16 -4.37
CA GLN A 330 14.57 12.29 -4.94
C GLN A 330 15.02 13.75 -5.00
N ARG A 331 14.11 14.69 -5.34
CA ARG A 331 14.44 16.13 -5.32
C ARG A 331 14.81 16.62 -3.92
N ALA A 332 14.10 16.17 -2.89
CA ALA A 332 14.43 16.51 -1.51
C ALA A 332 15.78 15.92 -1.06
N ILE A 333 16.06 14.67 -1.45
CA ILE A 333 17.35 14.02 -1.22
C ILE A 333 18.48 14.81 -1.89
N ASN A 334 18.30 15.21 -3.15
CA ASN A 334 19.31 15.98 -3.88
C ASN A 334 19.60 17.33 -3.22
N SER A 335 18.58 18.02 -2.70
CA SER A 335 18.79 19.24 -1.93
C SER A 335 19.57 18.98 -0.64
N ALA A 336 19.23 17.92 0.10
CA ALA A 336 19.96 17.53 1.31
C ALA A 336 21.42 17.16 1.02
N TYR A 337 21.67 16.48 -0.10
CA TYR A 337 23.02 16.14 -0.55
C TYR A 337 23.84 17.39 -0.85
N ILE A 338 23.30 18.34 -1.61
CA ILE A 338 24.01 19.59 -1.95
C ILE A 338 24.34 20.38 -0.68
N GLU A 339 23.39 20.52 0.24
CA GLU A 339 23.61 21.16 1.54
C GLU A 339 24.70 20.45 2.36
N ALA A 340 24.62 19.11 2.47
CA ALA A 340 25.57 18.32 3.24
C ALA A 340 27.00 18.38 2.66
N HIS A 341 27.16 18.39 1.34
CA HIS A 341 28.47 18.43 0.69
C HIS A 341 29.07 19.83 0.61
N SER A 342 28.25 20.87 0.74
CA SER A 342 28.72 22.26 0.72
C SER A 342 29.16 22.75 2.11
N ALA A 343 28.74 22.08 3.18
CA ALA A 343 29.10 22.42 4.55
C ALA A 343 30.28 21.57 5.07
N TYR A 344 31.13 22.17 5.92
CA TYR A 344 32.20 21.45 6.61
C TYR A 344 31.59 20.45 7.61
N HIS A 345 31.84 19.15 7.40
CA HIS A 345 31.20 18.05 8.14
C HIS A 345 29.66 18.13 8.09
N GLY A 346 29.13 18.37 6.89
CA GLY A 346 27.70 18.55 6.67
C GLY A 346 26.92 17.23 6.67
N MET A 347 25.71 17.27 7.22
CA MET A 347 24.77 16.15 7.22
C MET A 347 23.39 16.60 6.76
N GLY A 348 22.79 15.83 5.85
CA GLY A 348 21.43 16.03 5.38
C GLY A 348 20.53 14.90 5.86
N ILE A 349 19.50 15.20 6.65
CA ILE A 349 18.47 14.24 7.06
C ILE A 349 17.19 14.56 6.29
N VAL A 350 16.66 13.57 5.57
CA VAL A 350 15.42 13.69 4.81
C VAL A 350 14.39 12.72 5.37
N LYS A 351 13.31 13.25 5.95
CA LYS A 351 12.15 12.43 6.31
C LYS A 351 11.29 12.18 5.09
N LEU A 352 10.95 10.93 4.82
CA LEU A 352 10.02 10.55 3.75
C LEU A 352 8.80 9.84 4.32
N MET A 353 7.76 9.77 3.47
CA MET A 353 6.55 9.01 3.75
C MET A 353 6.87 7.51 3.83
N GLY A 354 6.03 6.77 4.56
CA GLY A 354 6.25 5.36 4.85
C GLY A 354 5.88 5.02 6.28
N ARG A 355 4.57 5.03 6.57
CA ARG A 355 4.03 4.78 7.92
C ARG A 355 4.30 3.36 8.39
N ASN A 356 3.91 2.40 7.56
CA ASN A 356 4.03 0.97 7.83
C ASN A 356 5.05 0.30 6.91
N SER A 357 5.40 0.95 5.79
CA SER A 357 6.29 0.38 4.79
C SER A 357 7.30 1.39 4.24
N GLY A 358 8.50 0.91 3.93
CA GLY A 358 9.64 1.72 3.51
C GLY A 358 9.81 1.91 2.00
N PHE A 359 8.78 1.64 1.16
CA PHE A 359 8.95 1.59 -0.29
C PHE A 359 9.45 2.90 -0.90
N ILE A 360 8.91 4.05 -0.49
CA ILE A 360 9.37 5.37 -0.97
C ILE A 360 10.82 5.59 -0.57
N ALA A 361 11.16 5.38 0.71
CA ALA A 361 12.52 5.58 1.21
C ALA A 361 13.54 4.69 0.48
N MET A 362 13.22 3.40 0.30
CA MET A 362 14.06 2.47 -0.45
C MET A 362 14.24 2.89 -1.91
N GLN A 363 13.15 3.18 -2.64
CA GLN A 363 13.25 3.50 -4.06
C GLN A 363 13.84 4.89 -4.32
N ALA A 364 13.53 5.89 -3.51
CA ALA A 364 14.13 7.23 -3.62
C ALA A 364 15.63 7.21 -3.29
N SER A 365 16.05 6.40 -2.31
CA SER A 365 17.47 6.18 -2.02
C SER A 365 18.19 5.54 -3.20
N LEU A 366 17.63 4.47 -3.76
CA LEU A 366 18.20 3.80 -4.92
C LEU A 366 18.21 4.67 -6.19
N ALA A 367 17.15 5.44 -6.43
CA ALA A 367 17.03 6.32 -7.59
C ALA A 367 17.96 7.54 -7.51
N SER A 368 18.17 8.10 -6.30
CA SER A 368 19.10 9.21 -6.10
C SER A 368 20.56 8.77 -6.21
N GLY A 369 20.92 7.61 -5.66
CA GLY A 369 22.31 7.17 -5.53
C GLY A 369 23.15 8.02 -4.57
N GLN A 370 22.51 8.89 -3.77
CA GLN A 370 23.18 9.88 -2.92
C GLN A 370 23.05 9.60 -1.42
N VAL A 371 22.15 8.68 -1.05
CA VAL A 371 21.87 8.32 0.34
C VAL A 371 22.96 7.40 0.87
N ASP A 372 23.53 7.76 2.03
CA ASP A 372 24.51 6.92 2.74
C ASP A 372 23.82 6.00 3.75
N ILE A 373 22.68 6.41 4.34
CA ILE A 373 21.92 5.62 5.29
C ILE A 373 20.42 5.71 4.96
N CYS A 374 19.80 4.57 4.64
CA CYS A 374 18.36 4.42 4.46
C CYS A 374 17.76 3.67 5.66
N LEU A 375 16.84 4.31 6.38
CA LEU A 375 16.14 3.73 7.53
C LEU A 375 14.65 3.54 7.20
N ILE A 376 14.17 2.30 7.30
CA ILE A 376 12.80 1.89 6.98
C ILE A 376 12.12 1.22 8.18
N PRO A 377 10.77 1.20 8.26
CA PRO A 377 10.06 0.60 9.39
C PRO A 377 10.30 -0.91 9.55
N GLU A 378 10.61 -1.62 8.47
CA GLU A 378 10.75 -3.07 8.44
C GLU A 378 12.10 -3.57 9.00
N VAL A 379 13.11 -2.71 9.07
CA VAL A 379 14.47 -3.09 9.48
C VAL A 379 14.79 -2.44 10.83
N PRO A 380 14.95 -3.22 11.92
CA PRO A 380 15.34 -2.69 13.22
C PRO A 380 16.78 -2.18 13.19
N PHE A 381 17.09 -1.18 14.01
CA PHE A 381 18.43 -0.62 14.13
C PHE A 381 18.66 -0.02 15.52
N ASN A 382 19.92 0.03 15.93
CA ASN A 382 20.37 0.76 17.10
C ASN A 382 20.89 2.14 16.70
N LEU A 383 20.46 3.18 17.41
CA LEU A 383 20.99 4.53 17.20
C LEU A 383 22.41 4.68 17.79
N HIS A 384 22.60 4.14 19.00
CA HIS A 384 23.83 4.17 19.78
C HIS A 384 24.55 2.81 19.74
N GLY A 385 25.78 2.77 20.26
CA GLY A 385 26.57 1.53 20.39
C GLY A 385 27.62 1.35 19.29
N PRO A 386 28.41 0.26 19.35
CA PRO A 386 29.54 0.03 18.44
C PRO A 386 29.10 -0.17 16.98
N ASN A 387 27.92 -0.74 16.76
CA ASN A 387 27.31 -0.93 15.44
C ASN A 387 26.20 0.08 15.16
N GLY A 388 26.01 1.09 16.00
CA GLY A 388 24.88 2.01 15.88
C GLY A 388 25.02 3.01 14.73
N VAL A 389 23.89 3.57 14.31
CA VAL A 389 23.81 4.59 13.24
C VAL A 389 24.77 5.76 13.50
N LEU A 390 24.86 6.26 14.74
CA LEU A 390 25.73 7.40 15.09
C LEU A 390 27.22 7.09 14.92
N LYS A 391 27.64 5.85 15.20
CA LYS A 391 29.03 5.43 15.03
C LYS A 391 29.39 5.35 13.54
N HIS A 392 28.47 4.89 12.70
CA HIS A 392 28.67 4.87 11.26
C HIS A 392 28.65 6.29 10.66
N LEU A 393 27.79 7.19 11.15
CA LEU A 393 27.84 8.61 10.76
C LEU A 393 29.19 9.24 11.09
N LYS A 394 29.78 8.94 12.25
CA LYS A 394 31.14 9.39 12.57
C LYS A 394 32.16 8.92 11.55
N TYR A 395 32.11 7.64 11.19
CA TYR A 395 32.96 7.06 10.15
C TYR A 395 32.79 7.82 8.82
N LEU A 396 31.55 8.05 8.37
CA LEU A 396 31.28 8.81 7.13
C LEU A 396 31.83 10.23 7.19
N ILE A 397 31.69 10.95 8.31
CA ILE A 397 32.29 12.28 8.45
C ILE A 397 33.81 12.23 8.38
N GLU A 398 34.45 11.27 9.03
CA GLU A 398 35.91 11.12 9.04
C GLU A 398 36.47 10.72 7.66
N THR A 399 35.73 9.94 6.86
CA THR A 399 36.22 9.43 5.57
C THR A 399 35.73 10.21 4.34
N LYS A 400 34.48 10.70 4.37
CA LYS A 400 33.80 11.38 3.25
C LYS A 400 33.64 12.89 3.49
N GLY A 401 33.62 13.33 4.75
CA GLY A 401 33.40 14.72 5.13
C GLY A 401 31.93 15.18 5.10
N SER A 402 31.01 14.31 4.68
CA SER A 402 29.57 14.57 4.65
C SER A 402 28.76 13.27 4.75
N ALA A 403 27.47 13.36 5.08
CA ALA A 403 26.56 12.21 5.06
C ALA A 403 25.11 12.60 4.71
N VAL A 404 24.39 11.72 4.01
CA VAL A 404 22.95 11.87 3.74
C VAL A 404 22.17 10.69 4.30
N ILE A 405 21.16 11.00 5.11
CA ILE A 405 20.28 10.03 5.77
C ILE A 405 18.88 10.21 5.23
N CYS A 406 18.32 9.13 4.70
CA CYS A 406 16.92 9.03 4.30
C CYS A 406 16.17 8.20 5.34
N VAL A 407 15.10 8.75 5.91
CA VAL A 407 14.35 8.10 6.99
C VAL A 407 12.85 8.10 6.70
N ALA A 408 12.24 6.92 6.64
CA ALA A 408 10.79 6.80 6.57
C ALA A 408 10.15 7.21 7.91
N GLU A 409 8.98 7.84 7.87
CA GLU A 409 8.29 8.32 9.08
C GLU A 409 8.00 7.21 10.11
N GLY A 410 7.79 5.97 9.65
CA GLY A 410 7.58 4.81 10.53
C GLY A 410 8.86 4.18 11.10
N ALA A 411 10.05 4.60 10.66
CA ALA A 411 11.31 4.06 11.16
C ALA A 411 11.62 4.57 12.57
N GLY A 412 12.23 3.72 13.41
CA GLY A 412 12.73 4.12 14.73
C GLY A 412 11.65 4.47 15.77
N GLN A 413 10.37 4.15 15.52
CA GLN A 413 9.27 4.45 16.46
C GLN A 413 9.43 3.75 17.83
N ASN A 414 10.19 2.65 17.90
CA ASN A 414 10.55 1.96 19.14
C ASN A 414 11.58 2.73 19.99
N LEU A 415 12.26 3.72 19.42
CA LEU A 415 13.24 4.57 20.09
C LEU A 415 12.62 5.86 20.62
N LEU A 416 11.35 6.13 20.29
CA LEU A 416 10.59 7.29 20.74
C LEU A 416 9.68 6.95 21.92
N GLU A 417 9.35 7.95 22.72
CA GLU A 417 8.28 7.84 23.71
C GLU A 417 6.94 7.64 22.99
N LYS A 418 6.20 6.59 23.39
CA LYS A 418 4.91 6.28 22.77
C LYS A 418 3.86 7.31 23.18
N THR A 419 3.26 7.97 22.19
CA THR A 419 2.04 8.74 22.40
C THR A 419 0.83 7.86 22.11
N ASN A 420 -0.19 7.90 22.98
CA ASN A 420 -1.47 7.20 22.76
C ASN A 420 -2.47 8.06 21.94
N ALA A 421 -1.98 9.11 21.28
CA ALA A 421 -2.82 10.01 20.50
C ALA A 421 -3.26 9.34 19.20
N LYS A 422 -4.52 9.55 18.81
CA LYS A 422 -5.13 8.99 17.59
C LYS A 422 -5.66 10.10 16.69
N ASP A 423 -5.58 9.90 15.38
CA ASP A 423 -6.24 10.76 14.38
C ASP A 423 -7.76 10.51 14.32
N ALA A 424 -8.49 11.33 13.57
CA ALA A 424 -9.94 11.22 13.39
C ALA A 424 -10.40 9.90 12.72
N SER A 425 -9.46 9.12 12.16
CA SER A 425 -9.70 7.78 11.61
C SER A 425 -9.29 6.66 12.57
N GLY A 426 -8.86 6.98 13.78
CA GLY A 426 -8.44 6.03 14.81
C GLY A 426 -7.00 5.53 14.70
N ASN A 427 -6.18 6.08 13.79
CA ASN A 427 -4.77 5.68 13.65
C ASN A 427 -3.90 6.39 14.69
N THR A 428 -2.91 5.69 15.26
CA THR A 428 -1.91 6.30 16.14
C THR A 428 -1.11 7.38 15.41
N ILE A 429 -0.87 8.50 16.09
CA ILE A 429 -0.01 9.57 15.59
C ILE A 429 1.46 9.18 15.87
N LEU A 430 2.26 9.10 14.80
CA LEU A 430 3.68 8.77 14.91
C LEU A 430 4.49 9.95 15.46
N GLY A 431 5.54 9.65 16.22
CA GLY A 431 6.52 10.66 16.61
C GLY A 431 7.44 11.01 15.44
N ASP A 432 7.97 12.24 15.41
CA ASP A 432 8.93 12.64 14.38
C ASP A 432 10.34 12.12 14.71
N PHE A 433 10.65 10.93 14.19
CA PHE A 433 11.97 10.33 14.34
C PHE A 433 13.08 11.14 13.62
N GLY A 434 12.74 11.90 12.58
CA GLY A 434 13.68 12.76 11.86
C GLY A 434 14.25 13.87 12.75
N VAL A 435 13.39 14.49 13.58
CA VAL A 435 13.82 15.46 14.60
C VAL A 435 14.65 14.78 15.69
N HIS A 436 14.24 13.58 16.13
CA HIS A 436 14.96 12.85 17.17
C HIS A 436 16.39 12.46 16.76
N ILE A 437 16.56 11.86 15.57
CA ILE A 437 17.90 11.51 15.07
C ILE A 437 18.78 12.75 14.86
N GLN A 438 18.20 13.88 14.44
CA GLN A 438 18.93 15.15 14.34
C GLN A 438 19.48 15.61 15.70
N GLN A 439 18.66 15.55 16.75
CA GLN A 439 19.04 15.97 18.11
C GLN A 439 20.13 15.04 18.68
N GLU A 440 19.95 13.73 18.57
CA GLU A 440 20.91 12.75 19.07
C GLU A 440 22.24 12.82 18.30
N THR A 441 22.20 13.09 16.99
CA THR A 441 23.41 13.33 16.19
C THR A 441 24.17 14.55 16.69
N LYS A 442 23.50 15.69 16.88
CA LYS A 442 24.14 16.91 17.44
C LYS A 442 24.75 16.67 18.82
N LYS A 443 24.06 15.92 19.67
CA LYS A 443 24.54 15.55 21.01
C LYS A 443 25.81 14.69 20.95
N TYR A 444 25.78 13.61 20.18
CA TYR A 444 26.90 12.68 20.03
C TYR A 444 28.16 13.36 19.50
N PHE A 445 28.04 14.17 18.44
CA PHE A 445 29.19 14.85 17.83
C PHE A 445 29.78 15.96 18.72
N LYS A 446 28.94 16.60 19.57
CA LYS A 446 29.42 17.49 20.62
C LYS A 446 30.25 16.75 21.67
N GLU A 447 29.84 15.55 22.09
CA GLU A 447 30.58 14.73 23.06
C GLU A 447 31.94 14.28 22.51
N VAL A 448 32.02 13.92 21.23
CA VAL A 448 33.29 13.53 20.58
C VAL A 448 34.09 14.73 20.04
N SER A 449 33.67 15.97 20.30
CA SER A 449 34.34 17.21 19.90
C SER A 449 34.60 17.35 18.39
N ILE A 450 33.67 16.87 17.56
CA ILE A 450 33.73 17.03 16.10
C ILE A 450 32.64 18.03 15.70
N PRO A 451 32.99 19.18 15.08
CA PRO A 451 31.98 20.12 14.60
C PRO A 451 31.22 19.50 13.42
N ILE A 452 29.90 19.70 13.38
CA ILE A 452 29.02 19.25 12.30
C ILE A 452 27.95 20.30 11.98
N ASP A 453 27.47 20.31 10.75
CA ASP A 453 26.29 21.09 10.34
C ASP A 453 25.17 20.15 9.87
N VAL A 454 24.06 20.08 10.60
CA VAL A 454 22.98 19.12 10.33
C VAL A 454 21.72 19.83 9.86
N LYS A 455 21.33 19.58 8.60
CA LYS A 455 20.07 20.05 8.02
C LYS A 455 19.01 18.95 8.05
N TYR A 456 17.78 19.33 8.36
CA TYR A 456 16.63 18.45 8.34
C TYR A 456 15.63 18.94 7.31
N ILE A 457 15.19 18.06 6.41
CA ILE A 457 14.22 18.36 5.36
C ILE A 457 13.01 17.43 5.52
N ASP A 458 11.83 18.04 5.64
CA ASP A 458 10.54 17.35 5.58
C ASP A 458 9.74 17.83 4.35
N PRO A 459 9.82 17.11 3.21
CA PRO A 459 9.09 17.42 1.98
C PRO A 459 7.67 16.85 1.95
N THR A 460 7.13 16.33 3.07
CA THR A 460 5.86 15.56 3.12
C THR A 460 4.72 16.17 2.29
N TYR A 461 4.46 17.47 2.45
CA TYR A 461 3.35 18.11 1.72
C TYR A 461 3.70 18.44 0.28
N MET A 462 4.97 18.72 -0.01
CA MET A 462 5.45 18.97 -1.37
C MET A 462 5.29 17.71 -2.23
N ILE A 463 5.62 16.53 -1.68
CA ILE A 463 5.47 15.24 -2.36
C ILE A 463 4.01 14.93 -2.69
N ARG A 464 3.08 15.25 -1.79
CA ARG A 464 1.67 14.84 -1.91
C ARG A 464 0.80 15.74 -2.76
N ALA A 465 1.18 17.00 -2.87
CA ALA A 465 0.38 18.06 -3.47
C ALA A 465 0.69 18.32 -4.94
N VAL A 466 1.72 17.68 -5.50
CA VAL A 466 2.07 17.83 -6.93
C VAL A 466 1.11 17.06 -7.84
N ARG A 467 1.14 17.42 -9.12
CA ARG A 467 0.49 16.65 -10.19
C ARG A 467 1.20 15.30 -10.39
N ALA A 468 0.52 14.31 -10.95
CA ALA A 468 1.14 13.06 -11.35
C ALA A 468 2.19 13.29 -12.46
N ASN A 469 3.27 12.52 -12.43
CA ASN A 469 4.19 12.40 -13.56
C ASN A 469 3.60 11.52 -14.67
N ALA A 470 4.33 11.36 -15.78
CA ALA A 470 3.82 10.63 -16.94
C ALA A 470 3.48 9.16 -16.64
N SER A 471 4.30 8.48 -15.83
CA SER A 471 4.10 7.07 -15.45
C SER A 471 2.80 6.92 -14.64
N ASP A 472 2.64 7.73 -13.60
CA ASP A 472 1.43 7.71 -12.78
C ASP A 472 0.19 8.19 -13.54
N GLY A 473 0.32 9.18 -14.44
CA GLY A 473 -0.79 9.65 -15.27
C GLY A 473 -1.35 8.55 -16.19
N ILE A 474 -0.47 7.72 -16.76
CA ILE A 474 -0.88 6.53 -17.52
C ILE A 474 -1.57 5.52 -16.61
N LEU A 475 -0.99 5.23 -15.43
CA LEU A 475 -1.60 4.30 -14.48
C LEU A 475 -3.00 4.79 -14.05
N CYS A 476 -3.15 6.06 -13.66
CA CYS A 476 -4.43 6.68 -13.32
C CYS A 476 -5.47 6.56 -14.43
N THR A 477 -5.05 6.77 -15.69
CA THR A 477 -5.90 6.62 -16.87
C THR A 477 -6.49 5.22 -16.94
N VAL A 478 -5.62 4.20 -16.86
CA VAL A 478 -6.03 2.81 -17.03
C VAL A 478 -6.84 2.31 -15.84
N LEU A 479 -6.50 2.72 -14.62
CA LEU A 479 -7.28 2.39 -13.42
C LEU A 479 -8.69 3.01 -13.49
N GLY A 480 -8.80 4.28 -13.86
CA GLY A 480 -10.09 4.96 -13.99
C GLY A 480 -11.00 4.32 -15.06
N GLN A 481 -10.43 3.97 -16.22
CA GLN A 481 -11.16 3.26 -17.29
C GLN A 481 -11.65 1.88 -16.82
N ASN A 482 -10.74 1.08 -16.25
CA ASN A 482 -11.08 -0.27 -15.81
C ASN A 482 -12.07 -0.31 -14.65
N ALA A 483 -12.05 0.70 -13.76
CA ALA A 483 -13.06 0.82 -12.72
C ALA A 483 -14.47 0.93 -13.32
N VAL A 484 -14.64 1.79 -14.34
CA VAL A 484 -15.91 1.96 -15.06
C VAL A 484 -16.29 0.71 -15.84
N HIS A 485 -15.34 0.09 -16.55
CA HIS A 485 -15.58 -1.18 -17.25
C HIS A 485 -16.07 -2.27 -16.29
N GLY A 486 -15.48 -2.36 -15.10
CA GLY A 486 -15.84 -3.36 -14.09
C GLY A 486 -17.25 -3.14 -13.54
N ALA A 487 -17.59 -1.88 -13.23
CA ALA A 487 -18.93 -1.50 -12.78
C ALA A 487 -20.01 -1.85 -13.82
N PHE A 488 -19.80 -1.49 -15.10
CA PHE A 488 -20.73 -1.83 -16.17
C PHE A 488 -20.83 -3.33 -16.41
N ALA A 489 -19.70 -4.05 -16.31
CA ALA A 489 -19.66 -5.51 -16.38
C ALA A 489 -20.37 -6.20 -15.22
N GLY A 490 -20.90 -5.47 -14.23
CA GLY A 490 -21.67 -6.03 -13.11
C GLY A 490 -20.82 -6.40 -11.90
N TYR A 491 -19.50 -6.17 -11.93
CA TYR A 491 -18.62 -6.41 -10.79
C TYR A 491 -18.77 -5.32 -9.72
N SER A 492 -18.78 -5.71 -8.45
CA SER A 492 -18.96 -4.82 -7.30
C SER A 492 -18.18 -5.37 -6.11
N GLY A 493 -17.78 -4.51 -5.16
CA GLY A 493 -16.91 -4.92 -4.05
C GLY A 493 -15.49 -5.27 -4.53
N ILE A 494 -15.09 -4.72 -5.67
CA ILE A 494 -13.81 -4.95 -6.31
C ILE A 494 -12.95 -3.69 -6.32
N THR A 495 -11.65 -3.88 -6.48
CA THR A 495 -10.69 -2.86 -6.85
C THR A 495 -9.97 -3.28 -8.13
N VAL A 496 -9.22 -2.35 -8.72
CA VAL A 496 -8.40 -2.59 -9.91
C VAL A 496 -6.94 -2.27 -9.60
N GLY A 497 -6.02 -3.13 -10.08
CA GLY A 497 -4.59 -2.95 -9.90
C GLY A 497 -3.77 -3.46 -11.07
N ILE A 498 -2.48 -3.12 -11.08
CA ILE A 498 -1.48 -3.69 -11.97
C ILE A 498 -0.75 -4.83 -11.26
N ILE A 499 -0.67 -6.00 -11.92
CA ILE A 499 -0.07 -7.24 -11.44
C ILE A 499 0.69 -7.87 -12.59
N ASN A 500 2.01 -8.04 -12.42
CA ASN A 500 2.90 -8.60 -13.43
C ASN A 500 2.69 -7.94 -14.81
N THR A 501 2.64 -6.60 -14.84
CA THR A 501 2.38 -5.78 -16.05
C THR A 501 0.98 -5.86 -16.66
N HIS A 502 0.08 -6.67 -16.10
CA HIS A 502 -1.31 -6.81 -16.54
C HIS A 502 -2.27 -6.14 -15.54
N TYR A 503 -3.43 -5.71 -16.02
CA TYR A 503 -4.46 -5.13 -15.16
C TYR A 503 -5.47 -6.21 -14.76
N ALA A 504 -5.80 -6.28 -13.48
CA ALA A 504 -6.72 -7.27 -12.94
C ALA A 504 -7.71 -6.65 -11.97
N TYR A 505 -8.86 -7.31 -11.83
CA TYR A 505 -9.80 -7.05 -10.75
C TYR A 505 -9.45 -7.93 -9.55
N LEU A 506 -9.52 -7.33 -8.36
CA LEU A 506 -9.26 -7.99 -7.10
C LEU A 506 -10.44 -7.71 -6.16
N PRO A 507 -10.93 -8.71 -5.41
CA PRO A 507 -11.91 -8.47 -4.36
C PRO A 507 -11.29 -7.57 -3.29
N ILE A 508 -12.07 -6.60 -2.79
CA ILE A 508 -11.55 -5.62 -1.83
C ILE A 508 -11.05 -6.30 -0.55
N THR A 509 -11.69 -7.40 -0.13
CA THR A 509 -11.34 -8.17 1.07
C THR A 509 -9.89 -8.64 1.08
N GLU A 510 -9.39 -9.13 -0.06
CA GLU A 510 -8.04 -9.70 -0.15
C GLU A 510 -6.96 -8.59 -0.19
N VAL A 511 -7.27 -7.42 -0.76
CA VAL A 511 -6.25 -6.35 -0.89
C VAL A 511 -6.06 -5.52 0.38
N ILE A 512 -7.01 -5.55 1.32
CA ILE A 512 -6.97 -4.80 2.59
C ILE A 512 -6.60 -5.64 3.80
N GLU A 513 -6.26 -6.91 3.60
CA GLU A 513 -6.02 -7.87 4.69
C GLU A 513 -4.93 -7.38 5.66
N TYR A 514 -3.80 -6.94 5.10
CA TYR A 514 -2.68 -6.30 5.81
C TYR A 514 -1.92 -5.39 4.84
N PRO A 515 -1.13 -4.41 5.31
CA PRO A 515 -0.35 -3.56 4.42
C PRO A 515 0.81 -4.36 3.78
N LYS A 516 1.02 -4.16 2.47
CA LYS A 516 2.24 -4.62 1.79
C LYS A 516 3.45 -3.89 2.39
N SER A 517 4.52 -4.64 2.67
CA SER A 517 5.77 -4.13 3.27
C SER A 517 6.99 -4.51 2.43
N VAL A 518 8.08 -3.79 2.59
CA VAL A 518 9.39 -4.13 2.01
C VAL A 518 9.87 -5.42 2.68
N ASP A 519 10.09 -6.47 1.89
CA ASP A 519 10.78 -7.66 2.39
C ASP A 519 12.30 -7.35 2.49
N PRO A 520 12.89 -7.37 3.70
CA PRO A 520 14.32 -7.14 3.89
C PRO A 520 15.20 -8.24 3.28
N ASN A 521 14.66 -9.40 2.92
CA ASN A 521 15.40 -10.45 2.20
C ASN A 521 15.24 -10.34 0.67
N SER A 522 14.47 -9.36 0.19
CA SER A 522 14.22 -9.20 -1.23
C SER A 522 15.46 -8.69 -1.96
N ARG A 523 15.55 -9.05 -3.25
CA ARG A 523 16.63 -8.55 -4.10
C ARG A 523 16.62 -7.02 -4.22
N MET A 524 15.46 -6.37 -4.06
CA MET A 524 15.32 -4.92 -4.16
C MET A 524 15.95 -4.22 -2.95
N TRP A 525 15.68 -4.69 -1.73
CA TRP A 525 16.33 -4.14 -0.53
C TRP A 525 17.84 -4.36 -0.57
N HIS A 526 18.30 -5.54 -1.02
CA HIS A 526 19.73 -5.79 -1.20
C HIS A 526 20.39 -4.82 -2.19
N ARG A 527 19.69 -4.40 -3.26
CA ARG A 527 20.18 -3.37 -4.19
C ARG A 527 20.31 -2.02 -3.49
N CYS A 528 19.34 -1.65 -2.66
CA CYS A 528 19.40 -0.44 -1.84
C CYS A 528 20.64 -0.46 -0.93
N LEU A 529 20.83 -1.52 -0.13
CA LEU A 529 22.00 -1.67 0.75
C LEU A 529 23.33 -1.65 -0.01
N THR A 530 23.40 -2.28 -1.18
CA THR A 530 24.60 -2.24 -2.03
C THR A 530 24.87 -0.82 -2.54
N SER A 531 23.83 -0.05 -2.84
CA SER A 531 23.93 1.32 -3.32
C SER A 531 24.33 2.30 -2.22
N THR A 532 23.80 2.15 -1.00
CA THR A 532 24.14 3.02 0.13
C THR A 532 25.48 2.64 0.77
N GLY A 533 25.86 1.37 0.70
CA GLY A 533 27.04 0.84 1.38
C GLY A 533 26.89 0.76 2.90
N GLN A 534 25.68 0.96 3.42
CA GLN A 534 25.42 0.96 4.86
C GLN A 534 25.59 -0.46 5.45
N PRO A 535 26.14 -0.59 6.67
CA PRO A 535 26.17 -1.85 7.39
C PRO A 535 24.79 -2.18 7.99
N ASP A 536 24.68 -3.37 8.58
CA ASP A 536 23.61 -3.66 9.53
C ASP A 536 23.87 -2.89 10.84
N PHE A 537 22.81 -2.40 11.47
CA PHE A 537 22.88 -1.52 12.65
C PHE A 537 22.41 -2.21 13.94
N ILE A 538 22.38 -3.55 13.95
CA ILE A 538 21.95 -4.37 15.09
C ILE A 538 23.14 -4.83 15.96
#